data_AF-A0A2J0TVG9-F1
#
_entry.id   AF-A0A2J0TVG9-F1
#
_cell.length_a   1.000
_cell.length_b   1.000
_cell.length_c   1.000
_cell.angle_alpha   90.00
_cell.angle_beta   90.00
_cell.angle_gamma   90.00
#
_symmetry.space_group_name_H-M   'P 1'
#
loop_
_entity.id
_entity.type
_entity.pdbx_description
1 polymer ?
#
loop_
_entity_poly.entity_id
_entity_poly.type
_entity_poly.pdbx_seq_one_letter_code
_entity_poly.pdbx_strand_id
1 'polypeptide(L)'
;MPLPPDFNWTTRSASRPDEPLTVIACHGVWVVAMAQRVNDGIWIASLDRHRHGPGGPFRWCSSYEQGRAGAELWVARHEARLREDVAKIREYRDAIAENRLLRDSLKPPFEWME
;
A
#
# COMPACT_ATOMS: atom_id res chain seq x y z
N MET A 1 -1.53 -4.11 17.62
CA MET A 1 -2.80 -4.82 17.32
C MET A 1 -2.54 -5.68 16.12
N PRO A 2 -3.08 -6.90 16.04
CA PRO A 2 -2.92 -7.71 14.83
C PRO A 2 -3.54 -6.98 13.63
N LEU A 3 -3.00 -7.21 12.44
CA LEU A 3 -3.60 -6.70 11.21
C LEU A 3 -5.01 -7.29 11.04
N PRO A 4 -5.98 -6.52 10.53
CA PRO A 4 -7.28 -7.06 10.18
C PRO A 4 -7.18 -8.16 9.11
N PRO A 5 -8.21 -9.01 8.96
CA PRO A 5 -8.24 -10.05 7.93
C PRO A 5 -7.91 -9.50 6.53
N ASP A 6 -7.28 -10.31 5.68
CA ASP A 6 -6.84 -9.97 4.31
C ASP A 6 -5.71 -8.94 4.20
N PHE A 7 -5.41 -8.19 5.26
CA PHE A 7 -4.21 -7.36 5.34
C PHE A 7 -3.02 -8.20 5.79
N ASN A 8 -1.93 -8.14 5.04
CA ASN A 8 -0.72 -8.88 5.36
C ASN A 8 0.53 -8.05 5.10
N TRP A 9 1.56 -8.31 5.91
CA TRP A 9 2.90 -7.84 5.65
C TRP A 9 3.54 -8.68 4.54
N THR A 10 4.15 -8.01 3.57
CA THR A 10 4.86 -8.63 2.46
C THR A 10 6.11 -7.83 2.09
N THR A 11 6.98 -8.42 1.27
CA THR A 11 8.15 -7.73 0.72
C THR A 11 7.72 -6.78 -0.41
N ARG A 12 8.57 -5.79 -0.70
CA ARG A 12 8.37 -4.91 -1.87
C ARG A 12 8.58 -5.63 -3.21
N SER A 13 9.19 -6.82 -3.20
CA SER A 13 9.46 -7.59 -4.40
C SER A 13 9.44 -9.08 -4.09
N ALA A 14 8.64 -9.83 -4.85
CA ALA A 14 8.60 -11.29 -4.76
C ALA A 14 9.97 -11.94 -5.08
N SER A 15 10.83 -11.26 -5.85
CA SER A 15 12.18 -11.74 -6.18
C SER A 15 13.20 -11.58 -5.05
N ARG A 16 12.82 -10.96 -3.93
CA ARG A 16 13.71 -10.72 -2.78
C ARG A 16 12.99 -11.10 -1.48
N PRO A 17 12.80 -12.41 -1.23
CA PRO A 17 12.04 -12.90 -0.07
C PRO A 17 12.75 -12.64 1.26
N ASP A 18 14.07 -12.49 1.25
CA ASP A 18 14.88 -12.25 2.45
C ASP A 18 14.91 -10.78 2.88
N GLU A 19 14.34 -9.87 2.07
CA GLU A 19 14.24 -8.46 2.44
C GLU A 19 13.20 -8.26 3.57
N PRO A 20 13.39 -7.23 4.42
CA PRO A 20 12.41 -6.88 5.44
C PRO A 20 11.01 -6.67 4.85
N LEU A 21 10.00 -7.17 5.56
CA LEU A 21 8.59 -6.96 5.23
C LEU A 21 8.23 -5.48 5.40
N THR A 22 8.16 -4.79 4.28
CA THR A 22 8.04 -3.33 4.24
C THR A 22 6.71 -2.87 3.67
N VAL A 23 5.85 -3.77 3.24
CA VAL A 23 4.57 -3.44 2.60
C VAL A 23 3.43 -4.08 3.37
N ILE A 24 2.37 -3.31 3.64
CA ILE A 24 1.07 -3.90 3.99
C ILE A 24 0.22 -3.92 2.72
N ALA A 25 -0.23 -5.09 2.33
CA ALA A 25 -1.10 -5.29 1.19
C ALA A 25 -2.45 -5.88 1.59
N CYS A 26 -3.49 -5.52 0.86
CA CYS A 26 -4.83 -6.11 0.92
C CYS A 26 -5.24 -6.51 -0.49
N HIS A 27 -5.49 -7.80 -0.73
CA HIS A 27 -5.76 -8.35 -2.06
C HIS A 27 -4.78 -7.88 -3.16
N GLY A 28 -3.47 -7.81 -2.84
CA GLY A 28 -2.43 -7.36 -3.76
C GLY A 28 -2.35 -5.84 -3.99
N VAL A 29 -3.19 -5.04 -3.32
CA VAL A 29 -3.11 -3.57 -3.33
C VAL A 29 -2.30 -3.10 -2.13
N TRP A 30 -1.26 -2.31 -2.39
CA TRP A 30 -0.37 -1.80 -1.35
C TRP A 30 -0.98 -0.57 -0.67
N VAL A 31 -1.34 -0.69 0.61
CA VAL A 31 -1.96 0.40 1.38
C VAL A 31 -0.94 1.14 2.25
N VAL A 32 0.13 0.46 2.66
CA VAL A 32 1.30 1.05 3.32
C VAL A 32 2.57 0.55 2.65
N ALA A 33 3.53 1.44 2.45
CA ALA A 33 4.90 1.07 2.08
C ALA A 33 5.89 1.78 3.00
N MET A 34 6.77 1.02 3.62
CA MET A 34 7.87 1.51 4.42
C MET A 34 9.16 1.49 3.60
N ALA A 35 10.04 2.45 3.85
CA ALA A 35 11.36 2.50 3.26
C ALA A 35 12.36 3.04 4.26
N GLN A 36 13.58 2.50 4.21
CA GLN A 36 14.72 3.12 4.85
C GLN A 36 15.38 4.07 3.86
N ARG A 37 15.58 5.31 4.28
CA ARG A 37 16.30 6.29 3.49
C ARG A 37 17.78 5.95 3.44
N VAL A 38 18.37 6.05 2.25
CA VAL A 38 19.77 5.68 2.01
C VAL A 38 20.76 6.63 2.69
N ASN A 39 20.41 7.92 2.79
CA ASN A 39 21.33 8.96 3.24
C ASN A 39 21.51 9.02 4.76
N ASP A 40 20.46 8.71 5.53
CA ASP A 40 20.41 8.90 6.99
C ASP A 40 19.92 7.66 7.74
N GLY A 41 19.55 6.58 7.03
CA GLY A 41 19.06 5.36 7.64
C GLY A 41 17.69 5.49 8.30
N ILE A 42 17.02 6.64 8.17
CA ILE A 42 15.74 6.89 8.82
C ILE A 42 14.64 6.12 8.09
N TRP A 43 13.77 5.50 8.88
CA TRP A 43 12.60 4.82 8.36
C TRP A 43 11.46 5.80 8.11
N ILE A 44 10.79 5.64 6.97
CA ILE A 44 9.56 6.35 6.63
C ILE A 44 8.46 5.35 6.31
N ALA A 45 7.21 5.75 6.57
CA ALA A 45 6.01 5.00 6.20
C ALA A 45 5.14 5.88 5.29
N SER A 46 4.98 5.48 4.03
CA SER A 46 3.99 6.03 3.11
C SER A 46 2.64 5.37 3.38
N LEU A 47 1.76 6.11 4.03
CA LEU A 47 0.37 5.73 4.28
C LEU A 47 -0.47 6.09 3.05
N ASP A 48 -1.61 5.42 2.87
CA ASP A 48 -2.45 5.60 1.68
C ASP A 48 -1.66 5.46 0.37
N ARG A 49 -0.73 4.49 0.35
CA ARG A 49 0.16 4.27 -0.78
C ARG A 49 -0.60 4.02 -2.09
N HIS A 50 -1.78 3.42 -2.00
CA HIS A 50 -2.69 3.17 -3.12
C HIS A 50 -3.40 4.42 -3.64
N ARG A 51 -3.50 5.50 -2.84
CA ARG A 51 -4.15 6.76 -3.26
C ARG A 51 -3.18 7.75 -3.88
N HIS A 52 -1.94 7.76 -3.43
CA HIS A 52 -0.99 8.83 -3.75
C HIS A 52 0.16 8.40 -4.64
N GLY A 53 0.31 7.11 -4.91
CA GLY A 53 1.41 6.65 -5.74
C GLY A 53 2.77 6.67 -5.02
N PRO A 54 3.85 6.30 -5.73
CA PRO A 54 5.21 6.47 -5.24
C PRO A 54 5.49 7.97 -5.04
N GLY A 55 6.12 8.34 -3.92
CA GLY A 55 6.41 9.75 -3.63
C GLY A 55 5.26 10.52 -2.98
N GLY A 56 4.14 9.86 -2.68
CA GLY A 56 3.06 10.42 -1.87
C GLY A 56 3.47 10.76 -0.43
N PRO A 57 2.55 11.32 0.38
CA PRO A 57 2.81 11.70 1.76
C PRO A 57 3.37 10.54 2.60
N PHE A 58 4.25 10.87 3.53
CA PHE A 58 4.86 9.88 4.43
C PHE A 58 4.97 10.40 5.86
N ARG A 59 5.18 9.46 6.79
CA ARG A 59 5.46 9.71 8.20
C ARG A 59 6.87 9.23 8.55
N TRP A 60 7.56 10.01 9.37
CA TRP A 60 8.84 9.63 9.96
C TRP A 60 8.64 8.56 11.03
N CYS A 61 9.50 7.54 11.03
CA CYS A 61 9.52 6.46 12.00
C CYS A 61 10.82 6.52 12.79
N SER A 62 10.75 6.25 14.09
CA SER A 62 11.93 6.17 14.97
C SER A 62 12.74 4.89 14.76
N SER A 63 12.10 3.80 14.34
CA SER A 63 12.73 2.56 13.92
C SER A 63 11.83 1.80 12.94
N TYR A 64 12.34 0.71 12.37
CA TYR A 64 11.55 -0.22 11.56
C TYR A 64 10.39 -0.81 12.37
N GLU A 65 10.65 -1.29 13.58
CA GLU A 65 9.68 -1.94 14.47
C GLU A 65 8.59 -0.96 14.91
N GLN A 66 8.98 0.27 15.26
CA GLN A 66 8.03 1.32 15.63
C GLN A 66 7.18 1.74 14.42
N GLY A 67 7.79 1.84 13.24
CA GLY A 67 7.07 2.11 12.00
C GLY A 67 6.05 1.00 11.67
N ARG A 68 6.42 -0.27 11.84
CA ARG A 68 5.50 -1.41 11.66
C ARG A 68 4.34 -1.37 12.64
N ALA A 69 4.61 -1.20 13.94
CA ALA A 69 3.55 -1.11 14.95
C ALA A 69 2.59 0.06 14.68
N GLY A 70 3.13 1.23 14.28
CA GLY A 70 2.35 2.38 13.89
C GLY A 70 1.51 2.14 12.63
N ALA A 71 2.07 1.47 11.62
CA ALA A 71 1.37 1.10 10.40
C ALA A 71 0.21 0.13 10.66
N GLU A 72 0.41 -0.89 11.50
CA GLU A 72 -0.64 -1.83 11.90
C GLU A 72 -1.79 -1.12 12.63
N LEU A 73 -1.47 -0.23 13.58
CA LEU A 73 -2.47 0.58 14.28
C LEU A 73 -3.23 1.50 13.32
N TRP A 74 -2.53 2.10 12.35
CA TRP A 74 -3.15 2.95 11.35
C TRP A 74 -4.08 2.16 10.43
N VAL A 75 -3.67 0.98 9.96
CA VAL A 75 -4.52 0.10 9.13
C VAL A 75 -5.77 -0.32 9.90
N ALA A 76 -5.62 -0.79 11.14
CA ALA A 76 -6.76 -1.15 11.96
C ALA A 76 -7.73 0.03 12.21
N ARG A 77 -7.20 1.25 12.39
CA ARG A 77 -8.02 2.46 12.56
C ARG A 77 -8.80 2.85 11.30
N HIS A 78 -8.25 2.57 10.11
CA HIS A 78 -8.83 3.02 8.83
C HIS A 78 -9.37 1.86 7.98
N GLU A 79 -9.56 0.68 8.58
CA GLU A 79 -9.88 -0.56 7.89
C GLU A 79 -11.03 -0.40 6.88
N ALA A 80 -12.17 0.14 7.33
CA ALA A 80 -13.36 0.28 6.50
C ALA A 80 -13.09 1.08 5.21
N ARG A 81 -12.41 2.23 5.34
CA ARG A 81 -12.04 3.09 4.21
C ARG A 81 -11.03 2.40 3.30
N LEU A 82 -10.04 1.70 3.87
CA LEU A 82 -9.04 0.97 3.09
C LEU A 82 -9.68 -0.14 2.26
N ARG A 83 -10.64 -0.88 2.83
CA ARG A 83 -11.37 -1.92 2.10
C ARG A 83 -12.19 -1.33 0.94
N GLU A 84 -12.87 -0.22 1.16
CA GLU A 84 -13.62 0.48 0.11
C GLU A 84 -12.69 0.93 -1.04
N ASP A 85 -11.54 1.49 -0.71
CA ASP A 85 -10.55 1.92 -1.71
C ASP A 85 -9.99 0.73 -2.51
N VAL A 86 -9.66 -0.36 -1.81
CA VAL A 86 -9.16 -1.59 -2.42
C VAL A 86 -10.22 -2.19 -3.34
N ALA A 87 -11.49 -2.17 -2.95
CA ALA A 87 -12.59 -2.65 -3.80
C ALA A 87 -12.67 -1.85 -5.10
N LYS A 88 -12.64 -0.50 -5.04
CA LYS A 88 -12.63 0.37 -6.24
C LYS A 88 -11.45 0.08 -7.17
N ILE A 89 -10.26 -0.15 -6.60
CA ILE A 89 -9.07 -0.51 -7.38
C ILE A 89 -9.23 -1.88 -8.05
N ARG A 90 -9.80 -2.85 -7.34
CA ARG A 90 -10.02 -4.19 -7.89
C ARG A 90 -11.04 -4.17 -9.02
N GLU A 91 -12.19 -3.53 -8.81
CA GLU A 91 -13.21 -3.36 -9.85
C GLU A 91 -12.63 -2.72 -11.12
N TYR A 92 -11.82 -1.67 -10.96
CA TYR A 92 -11.12 -1.02 -12.07
C TYR A 92 -10.16 -1.98 -12.80
N ARG A 93 -9.34 -2.73 -12.05
CA ARG A 93 -8.37 -3.68 -12.61
C ARG A 93 -9.06 -4.86 -13.29
N ASP A 94 -10.14 -5.37 -12.71
CA ASP A 94 -10.91 -6.49 -13.23
C ASP A 94 -11.60 -6.09 -14.55
N ALA A 95 -12.21 -4.90 -14.62
CA ALA A 95 -12.79 -4.38 -15.87
C ALA A 95 -11.77 -4.26 -17.01
N ILE A 96 -10.55 -3.78 -16.71
CA ILE A 96 -9.46 -3.71 -17.71
C ILE A 96 -8.93 -5.10 -18.07
N ALA A 97 -8.88 -6.03 -17.11
CA ALA A 97 -8.46 -7.40 -17.38
C ALA A 97 -9.44 -8.13 -18.32
N GLU A 98 -10.74 -7.91 -18.14
CA GLU A 98 -11.81 -8.41 -18.99
C GLU A 98 -11.79 -7.78 -20.38
N ASN A 99 -11.57 -6.46 -20.47
CA ASN A 99 -11.44 -5.75 -21.74
C ASN A 99 -10.34 -4.69 -21.71
N ARG A 100 -9.17 -5.05 -22.27
CA ARG A 100 -7.99 -4.17 -22.29
C ARG A 100 -8.19 -2.86 -23.05
N LEU A 101 -9.16 -2.79 -23.96
CA LEU A 101 -9.47 -1.57 -24.73
C LEU A 101 -10.13 -0.49 -23.84
N LEU A 102 -10.64 -0.86 -22.66
CA LEU A 102 -11.23 0.10 -21.73
C LEU A 102 -10.19 0.98 -21.03
N ARG A 103 -8.89 0.64 -21.09
CA ARG A 103 -7.84 1.36 -20.37
C ARG A 103 -7.85 2.87 -20.61
N ASP A 104 -8.06 3.30 -21.86
CA ASP A 104 -8.00 4.72 -22.23
C ASP A 104 -9.33 5.46 -21.97
N SER A 105 -10.41 4.74 -21.65
CA SER A 105 -11.76 5.30 -21.47
C SER A 105 -12.28 5.19 -20.04
N LEU A 106 -11.80 4.22 -19.26
CA LEU A 106 -12.17 4.02 -17.88
C LEU A 106 -11.31 4.91 -16.99
N LYS A 107 -11.96 5.81 -16.23
CA LYS A 107 -11.25 6.67 -15.29
C LYS A 107 -10.73 5.84 -14.10
N PRO A 108 -9.44 5.93 -13.74
CA PRO A 108 -8.94 5.25 -12.56
C PRO A 108 -9.54 5.83 -11.27
N PRO A 109 -9.62 5.02 -10.20
CA PRO A 109 -10.17 5.48 -8.92
C PRO A 109 -9.28 6.50 -8.19
N PHE A 110 -7.99 6.58 -8.55
CA PHE A 110 -7.02 7.51 -7.97
C PHE A 110 -6.13 8.10 -9.08
N GLU A 111 -5.85 9.41 -8.99
CA GLU A 111 -5.23 10.21 -10.06
C GLU A 111 -3.85 9.69 -10.53
N TRP A 112 -3.04 9.14 -9.62
CA TRP A 112 -1.69 8.66 -9.98
C TRP A 112 -1.68 7.36 -10.81
N MET A 113 -2.85 6.74 -11.02
CA MET A 113 -2.98 5.45 -11.72
C MET A 113 -3.29 5.60 -13.21
N GLU A 114 -3.28 6.83 -13.75
CA GLU A 114 -3.38 7.12 -15.20
C GLU A 114 -2.14 6.65 -15.98
#